data_AF-B1LAZ3-F1
#
_entry.id   AF-B1LAZ3-F1
#
_cell.length_a   1.000
_cell.length_b   1.000
_cell.length_c   1.000
_cell.angle_alpha   90.00
_cell.angle_beta   90.00
_cell.angle_gamma   90.00
#
_symmetry.space_group_name_H-M   'P 1'
#
loop_
_entity.id
_entity.type
_entity.pdbx_description
1 polymer ?
#
loop_
_entity_poly.entity_id
_entity_poly.type
_entity_poly.pdbx_seq_one_letter_code
_entity_poly.pdbx_strand_id
1 'polypeptide(L)' 'MEKIVKFDLKYDELLKKIPYKYAIPVVVAKRAEAIREYARPFVITDDENYVSIAFMELSLNYIRIKNEEILKALIPKVK' A
#
# COMPACT_ATOMS: atom_id res chain seq x y z
N MET A 1 12.83 12.19 10.49
CA MET A 1 13.06 10.97 11.29
C MET A 1 12.13 9.91 10.76
N GLU A 2 12.63 8.72 10.45
CA GLU A 2 11.78 7.58 10.09
C GLU A 2 10.97 7.17 11.32
N LYS A 3 9.65 7.09 11.16
CA LYS A 3 8.76 6.63 12.22
C LYS A 3 8.79 5.11 12.22
N ILE A 4 9.28 4.51 13.31
CA ILE A 4 9.13 3.07 13.54
C ILE A 4 7.68 2.81 13.88
N VAL A 5 7.05 1.88 13.15
CA VAL A 5 5.66 1.47 13.35
C VAL A 5 5.61 -0.04 13.52
N LYS A 6 4.72 -0.52 14.38
CA LYS A 6 4.42 -1.95 14.43
C LYS A 6 3.71 -2.35 13.14
N PHE A 7 4.14 -3.43 12.50
CA PHE A 7 3.40 -3.99 11.39
C PHE A 7 2.05 -4.56 11.87
N ASP A 8 0.96 -4.02 11.35
CA ASP A 8 -0.40 -4.49 11.60
C ASP A 8 -1.24 -4.35 10.33
N LEU A 9 -1.35 -5.46 9.57
CA LEU A 9 -2.04 -5.47 8.29
C LEU A 9 -3.56 -5.63 8.50
N LYS A 10 -4.25 -4.51 8.60
CA LYS A 10 -5.71 -4.47 8.62
C LYS A 10 -6.31 -4.39 7.22
N TYR A 11 -6.20 -5.49 6.46
CA TYR A 11 -6.56 -5.49 5.03
C TYR A 11 -8.03 -5.11 4.77
N ASP A 12 -8.97 -5.55 5.61
CA ASP A 12 -10.38 -5.18 5.46
C ASP A 12 -10.63 -3.68 5.67
N GLU A 13 -9.92 -3.06 6.60
CA GLU A 13 -9.97 -1.60 6.79
C GLU A 13 -9.33 -0.87 5.61
N LEU A 14 -8.25 -1.41 5.06
CA LEU A 14 -7.61 -0.89 3.86
C LEU A 14 -8.55 -0.96 2.66
N LEU A 15 -9.28 -2.06 2.46
CA LEU A 15 -10.25 -2.23 1.37
C LEU A 15 -11.42 -1.23 1.43
N LYS A 16 -11.81 -0.79 2.64
CA LYS A 16 -12.83 0.27 2.79
C LYS A 16 -12.34 1.61 2.24
N LYS A 17 -11.02 1.87 2.29
CA LYS A 17 -10.38 3.09 1.79
C LYS A 17 -9.95 2.96 0.32
N ILE A 18 -9.46 1.78 -0.05
CA ILE A 18 -8.95 1.44 -1.38
C ILE A 18 -9.74 0.23 -1.89
N PRO A 19 -10.90 0.43 -2.52
CA PRO A 19 -11.81 -0.66 -2.92
C PRO A 19 -11.31 -1.45 -4.16
N TYR A 20 -10.01 -1.42 -4.43
CA TYR A 20 -9.38 -2.07 -5.58
C TYR A 20 -8.51 -3.23 -5.09
N LYS A 21 -9.16 -4.31 -4.64
CA LYS A 21 -8.52 -5.45 -3.97
C LYS A 21 -7.24 -5.95 -4.65
N TYR A 22 -7.22 -6.01 -5.98
CA TYR A 22 -6.08 -6.52 -6.74
C TYR A 22 -5.03 -5.45 -7.06
N ALA A 23 -5.36 -4.17 -6.98
CA ALA A 23 -4.39 -3.09 -7.20
C ALA A 23 -3.46 -2.90 -5.99
N ILE A 24 -3.95 -3.19 -4.78
CA ILE A 24 -3.16 -3.12 -3.54
C ILE A 24 -1.86 -3.93 -3.63
N PRO A 25 -1.87 -5.26 -3.87
CA PRO A 25 -0.64 -6.04 -3.92
C PRO A 25 0.31 -5.59 -5.04
N VAL A 26 -0.23 -5.13 -6.18
CA VAL A 26 0.59 -4.62 -7.30
C VAL A 26 1.35 -3.35 -6.88
N VAL A 27 0.67 -2.41 -6.21
CA VAL A 27 1.31 -1.17 -5.76
C VAL A 27 2.30 -1.44 -4.63
N VAL A 28 1.95 -2.32 -3.70
CA VAL A 28 2.85 -2.74 -2.61
C VAL A 28 4.12 -3.39 -3.16
N ALA A 29 3.99 -4.33 -4.11
CA ALA A 29 5.15 -5.00 -4.70
C ALA A 29 6.08 -4.01 -5.40
N LYS A 30 5.54 -3.12 -6.25
CA LYS A 30 6.32 -2.07 -6.91
C LYS A 30 7.00 -1.13 -5.93
N ARG A 31 6.32 -0.78 -4.84
CA ARG A 31 6.89 0.07 -3.81
C ARG A 31 8.00 -0.64 -3.04
N ALA A 32 7.80 -1.90 -2.67
CA ALA A 32 8.80 -2.71 -1.96
C ALA A 32 10.07 -2.87 -2.81
N GLU A 33 9.93 -3.14 -4.11
CA GLU A 33 11.04 -3.19 -5.07
C GLU A 33 11.78 -1.86 -5.14
N ALA A 34 11.06 -0.75 -5.27
CA ALA A 34 11.67 0.58 -5.27
C ALA A 34 12.45 0.85 -3.96
N ILE A 35 11.90 0.50 -2.79
CA ILE A 35 12.59 0.69 -1.50
C ILE A 35 13.87 -0.12 -1.44
N ARG A 36 13.81 -1.39 -1.87
CA ARG A 36 14.97 -2.29 -1.89
C ARG A 36 16.11 -1.76 -2.76
N GLU A 37 15.78 -1.09 -3.86
CA GLU A 37 16.76 -0.72 -4.88
C GLU A 37 17.29 0.71 -4.75
N TYR A 38 16.43 1.69 -4.48
CA TYR A 38 16.84 3.11 -4.58
C TYR A 38 16.01 4.09 -3.74
N ALA A 39 14.80 3.73 -3.32
CA ALA A 39 13.85 4.66 -2.74
C ALA A 39 13.92 4.66 -1.22
N ARG A 40 13.87 5.85 -0.63
CA ARG A 40 13.78 5.97 0.83
C ARG A 40 12.37 5.62 1.32
N PRO A 41 12.22 4.82 2.37
CA PRO A 41 10.93 4.59 3.02
C PRO A 41 10.52 5.79 3.89
N PHE A 42 9.21 6.01 4.03
CA PHE A 42 8.61 7.04 4.90
C PHE A 42 8.37 6.55 6.33
N VAL A 43 8.19 5.23 6.49
CA VAL A 43 8.05 4.53 7.78
C VAL A 43 8.92 3.28 7.75
N ILE A 44 9.31 2.79 8.92
CA ILE A 44 10.00 1.51 9.06
C ILE A 44 9.13 0.60 9.92
N THR A 45 8.91 -0.62 9.48
CA THR A 45 8.24 -1.65 10.29
C THR A 45 9.23 -2.34 11.21
N ASP A 46 8.72 -2.89 12.31
CA ASP A 46 9.50 -3.66 13.29
C ASP A 46 10.18 -4.91 12.72
N ASP A 47 9.62 -5.47 11.65
CA ASP A 47 10.20 -6.60 10.90
C ASP A 47 11.20 -6.17 9.80
N GLU A 48 11.37 -4.86 9.57
CA GLU A 48 12.20 -4.26 8.52
C GLU A 48 11.94 -4.81 7.09
N ASN A 49 10.82 -5.49 6.88
CA ASN A 49 10.49 -6.12 5.60
C ASN A 49 9.95 -5.08 4.62
N TYR A 50 10.54 -4.98 3.43
CA TYR A 50 10.14 -3.98 2.42
C TYR A 50 8.66 -4.08 2.01
N VAL A 51 8.07 -5.28 2.02
CA VAL A 51 6.64 -5.48 1.74
C VAL A 51 5.79 -4.93 2.88
N SER A 52 6.16 -5.23 4.13
CA SER A 52 5.51 -4.70 5.33
C SER A 52 5.57 -3.18 5.37
N ILE A 53 6.74 -2.61 5.09
CA ILE A 53 6.96 -1.16 4.96
C ILE A 53 6.03 -0.58 3.90
N ALA A 54 6.03 -1.12 2.69
CA ALA A 54 5.19 -0.64 1.59
C ALA A 54 3.69 -0.73 1.91
N PHE A 55 3.25 -1.79 2.60
CA PHE A 55 1.88 -1.92 3.09
C PHE A 55 1.52 -0.83 4.10
N MET A 56 2.41 -0.55 5.05
CA MET A 56 2.17 0.48 6.06
C MET A 56 2.18 1.87 5.45
N GLU A 57 3.08 2.14 4.51
CA GLU A 57 3.07 3.40 3.75
C GLU A 57 1.75 3.61 2.99
N LEU A 58 1.22 2.56 2.36
CA LEU A 58 -0.06 2.61 1.68
C LEU A 58 -1.22 2.82 2.66
N SER A 59 -1.23 2.07 3.77
CA SER A 59 -2.29 2.12 4.79
C SER A 59 -2.35 3.48 5.51
N LEU A 60 -1.20 4.14 5.64
CA LEU A 60 -1.04 5.46 6.25
C LEU A 60 -1.11 6.62 5.23
N ASN A 61 -1.45 6.34 3.96
CA ASN A 61 -1.57 7.33 2.87
C ASN A 61 -0.27 8.06 2.50
N TYR A 62 0.92 7.53 2.82
CA TYR A 62 2.20 8.08 2.35
C TYR A 62 2.40 7.84 0.84
N ILE A 63 1.88 6.72 0.34
CA ILE A 63 1.78 6.42 -1.08
C ILE A 63 0.31 6.25 -1.48
N ARG A 64 0.03 6.42 -2.77
CA ARG A 64 -1.32 6.31 -3.34
C ARG A 64 -1.28 5.55 -4.65
N ILE A 65 -2.40 4.95 -5.01
CA ILE A 65 -2.56 4.30 -6.32
C ILE A 65 -2.74 5.41 -7.36
N LYS A 66 -1.94 5.41 -8.42
CA LYS A 66 -2.13 6.35 -9.54
C LYS A 66 -3.29 5.86 -10.43
N ASN A 67 -3.97 6.79 -11.10
CA ASN A 67 -5.07 6.50 -12.02
C ASN A 67 -6.27 5.77 -11.36
N GLU A 68 -6.63 6.15 -10.13
CA GLU A 68 -7.79 5.56 -9.45
C GLU A 68 -9.09 5.66 -10.26
N GLU A 69 -9.26 6.72 -11.07
CA GLU A 69 -10.41 6.87 -11.97
C GLU A 69 -10.57 5.69 -12.94
N ILE A 70 -9.46 5.15 -13.46
CA ILE A 70 -9.50 3.96 -14.34
C ILE A 70 -9.94 2.74 -13.54
N LEU A 71 -9.50 2.61 -12.29
CA LEU A 71 -9.86 1.49 -11.43
C LEU A 71 -11.34 1.55 -10.99
N LYS A 72 -11.91 2.75 -10.81
CA LYS A 72 -13.35 2.92 -10.54
C LYS A 72 -14.20 2.32 -11.64
N ALA A 73 -13.79 2.45 -12.90
CA ALA A 73 -14.51 1.89 -14.04
C ALA A 73 -14.55 0.35 -14.02
N LEU A 74 -13.65 -0.30 -13.30
CA LEU A 74 -13.58 -1.76 -13.19
C LEU A 74 -14.48 -2.32 -12.08
N ILE A 75 -15.08 -1.49 -11.21
CA ILE A 75 -15.98 -1.97 -10.17
C ILE A 75 -17.30 -2.43 -10.84
N PRO A 76 -17.66 -3.72 -10.78
CA PRO A 76 -18.89 -4.20 -11.39
C PRO A 76 -20.10 -3.56 -10.70
N LYS A 77 -21.06 -3.05 -11.49
CA LYS A 77 -22.39 -2.70 -11.00
C LYS A 77 -23.21 -3.98 -10.90
N VAL A 78 -23.20 -4.64 -9.74
CA VAL A 78 -24.08 -5.79 -9.47
C VAL A 78 -25.47 -5.25 -9.13
N LYS A 79 -26.51 -5.78 -9.79
CA LYS A 79 -27.92 -5.52 -9.46
C LYS A 79 -28.41 -6.54 -8.44
#